data_AF-A0A524A3A6-F1
#
_entry.id   AF-A0A524A3A6-F1
#
_cell.length_a   1.000
_cell.length_b   1.000
_cell.length_c   1.000
_cell.angle_alpha   90.00
_cell.angle_beta   90.00
_cell.angle_gamma   90.00
#
_symmetry.space_group_name_H-M   'P 1'
#
loop_
_entity.id
_entity.type
_entity.pdbx_description
1 polymer ?
#
loop_
_entity_poly.entity_id
_entity_poly.type
_entity_poly.pdbx_seq_one_letter_code
_entity_poly.pdbx_strand_id
1 'polypeptide(L)'
;LHQLAGNLRDVSAGPVQTFWQALQSVWLLHMIFHSTMNGNAVGRLDQYTWPYLEADLEAGRLDMAKAAELIACFCLKFNERAKTTDDQLPESREEEEPDLFLGTRKDLGSRHASTSSQAGTMRDRVDATNHWLQNIVVGGLTPSGEDGTNPLTYLFLEAYRRNQMTNPLLTLRLHRDSPDELVRYACEVLKDGGGMPALFNDEQLIPAIECMGIPVEDARDYTNDGCWETIIPGRTDFGFQRLSTMLCLEYALNRGRSRQSGQLRGLDFGDARNFASYDQVWRAFLAQLDHMIGRHVRHFADTVNNRSLIAPVPLLSALIDGAIESRRDMTAGGAKYRTHALLAESAAHTIDSLVAIKKVIFEDKTATMAELCDALDAHFQGYESLRAKLLAAPKYGNDDLYADQVGREVIDAFTSIALKHTQEHADIAKWGCGVATFSWYIGIGEGLGASPDGRLAGEPVSSNFSPALGRDKNGIPGAILSYAAMHDFNLPIGGPLDLRLNR
;
A
#
# COMPACT_ATOMS: atom_id res chain seq x y z
N LEU A 1 -36.05 -11.11 -14.54
CA LEU A 1 -36.35 -9.69 -14.83
C LEU A 1 -37.36 -9.08 -13.85
N HIS A 2 -38.56 -9.66 -13.63
CA HIS A 2 -39.51 -9.13 -12.64
C HIS A 2 -38.92 -9.01 -11.22
N GLN A 3 -38.21 -10.03 -10.74
CA GLN A 3 -37.52 -9.98 -9.44
C GLN A 3 -36.50 -8.83 -9.37
N LEU A 4 -35.68 -8.65 -10.41
CA LEU A 4 -34.71 -7.56 -10.49
C LEU A 4 -35.40 -6.19 -10.42
N ALA A 5 -36.48 -6.00 -11.17
CA ALA A 5 -37.26 -4.77 -11.14
C ALA A 5 -37.92 -4.51 -9.78
N GLY A 6 -38.37 -5.57 -9.09
CA GLY A 6 -38.86 -5.50 -7.71
C GLY A 6 -37.75 -5.04 -6.76
N ASN A 7 -36.61 -5.75 -6.75
CA ASN A 7 -35.47 -5.41 -5.92
C ASN A 7 -35.03 -3.95 -6.13
N LEU A 8 -34.93 -3.48 -7.37
CA LEU A 8 -34.54 -2.09 -7.67
C LEU A 8 -35.52 -1.07 -7.10
N ARG A 9 -36.83 -1.34 -7.12
CA ARG A 9 -37.82 -0.46 -6.49
C ARG A 9 -37.67 -0.46 -4.97
N ASP A 10 -37.51 -1.64 -4.38
CA ASP A 10 -37.43 -1.79 -2.93
C ASP A 10 -36.17 -1.11 -2.35
N VAL A 11 -34.99 -1.37 -2.93
CA VAL A 11 -33.73 -0.76 -2.45
C VAL A 11 -33.70 0.76 -2.62
N SER A 12 -34.48 1.31 -3.55
CA SER A 12 -34.61 2.76 -3.73
C SER A 12 -35.60 3.41 -2.76
N ALA A 13 -36.47 2.62 -2.13
CA ALA A 13 -37.58 3.11 -1.32
C ALA A 13 -37.39 2.91 0.19
N GLY A 14 -36.46 2.04 0.62
CA GLY A 14 -36.22 1.78 2.04
C GLY A 14 -35.10 0.76 2.32
N PRO A 15 -34.99 0.30 3.59
CA PRO A 15 -33.98 -0.66 3.99
C PRO A 15 -34.11 -1.99 3.25
N VAL A 16 -32.96 -2.58 2.89
CA VAL A 16 -32.89 -3.92 2.28
C VAL A 16 -33.43 -4.99 3.22
N GLN A 17 -34.12 -6.00 2.67
CA GLN A 17 -34.80 -7.07 3.43
C GLN A 17 -34.33 -8.48 3.07
N THR A 18 -33.67 -8.63 1.92
CA THR A 18 -33.21 -9.93 1.39
C THR A 18 -31.76 -9.83 0.95
N PHE A 19 -31.09 -10.96 0.83
CA PHE A 19 -29.70 -11.02 0.39
C PHE A 19 -29.51 -10.46 -1.01
N TRP A 20 -30.43 -10.76 -1.94
CA TRP A 20 -30.35 -10.21 -3.29
C TRP A 20 -30.51 -8.67 -3.28
N GLN A 21 -31.40 -8.13 -2.45
CA GLN A 21 -31.51 -6.68 -2.28
C GLN A 21 -30.25 -6.07 -1.67
N ALA A 22 -29.61 -6.74 -0.70
CA ALA A 22 -28.35 -6.29 -0.11
C ALA A 22 -27.24 -6.17 -1.17
N LEU A 23 -27.00 -7.22 -1.95
CA LEU A 23 -26.03 -7.19 -3.05
C LEU A 23 -26.36 -6.13 -4.10
N GLN A 24 -27.65 -5.97 -4.45
CA GLN A 24 -28.10 -4.96 -5.40
C GLN A 24 -27.85 -3.53 -4.88
N SER A 25 -28.06 -3.29 -3.59
CA SER A 25 -27.83 -2.01 -2.93
C SER A 25 -26.33 -1.66 -2.93
N VAL A 26 -25.49 -2.61 -2.53
CA VAL A 26 -24.02 -2.46 -2.56
C VAL A 26 -23.55 -2.10 -3.98
N TRP A 27 -24.03 -2.81 -5.00
CA TRP A 27 -23.65 -2.52 -6.39
C TRP A 27 -24.11 -1.14 -6.86
N LEU A 28 -25.32 -0.69 -6.49
CA LEU A 28 -25.81 0.64 -6.85
C LEU A 28 -24.97 1.75 -6.19
N LEU A 29 -24.70 1.63 -4.89
CA LEU A 29 -23.85 2.59 -4.18
C LEU A 29 -22.45 2.64 -4.77
N HIS A 30 -21.85 1.48 -5.04
CA HIS A 30 -20.56 1.34 -5.74
C HIS A 30 -20.55 2.12 -7.06
N MET A 31 -21.57 1.91 -7.92
CA MET A 31 -21.68 2.62 -9.20
C MET A 31 -21.82 4.13 -9.02
N ILE A 32 -22.66 4.58 -8.07
CA ILE A 32 -22.90 6.00 -7.81
C ILE A 32 -21.61 6.68 -7.35
N PHE A 33 -20.89 6.11 -6.39
CA PHE A 33 -19.63 6.67 -5.91
C PHE A 33 -18.58 6.74 -7.01
N HIS A 34 -18.41 5.67 -7.79
CA HIS A 34 -17.49 5.69 -8.92
C HIS A 34 -17.96 6.62 -10.06
N SER A 35 -19.25 6.93 -10.19
CA SER A 35 -19.74 7.95 -11.15
C SER A 35 -19.36 9.37 -10.73
N THR A 36 -19.16 9.59 -9.43
CA THR A 36 -18.73 10.86 -8.84
C THR A 36 -17.22 10.93 -8.57
N MET A 37 -16.45 10.00 -9.15
CA MET A 37 -14.99 9.86 -8.97
C MET A 37 -14.53 9.58 -7.53
N ASN A 38 -15.43 9.07 -6.70
CA ASN A 38 -15.09 8.53 -5.39
C ASN A 38 -14.96 7.02 -5.54
N GLY A 39 -13.77 6.53 -5.90
CA GLY A 39 -13.49 5.10 -5.91
C GLY A 39 -13.51 4.56 -4.49
N ASN A 40 -14.11 3.40 -4.26
CA ASN A 40 -14.24 2.86 -2.91
C ASN A 40 -14.13 1.33 -2.91
N ALA A 41 -13.45 0.80 -1.91
CA ALA A 41 -13.56 -0.61 -1.56
C ALA A 41 -14.97 -0.95 -1.05
N VAL A 42 -15.29 -2.24 -1.10
CA VAL A 42 -16.56 -2.80 -0.61
C VAL A 42 -16.42 -3.26 0.84
N GLY A 43 -15.20 -3.59 1.24
CA GLY A 43 -14.85 -3.96 2.60
C GLY A 43 -15.33 -5.34 3.01
N ARG A 44 -15.72 -5.49 4.28
CA ARG A 44 -16.05 -6.78 4.92
C ARG A 44 -17.43 -7.33 4.50
N LEU A 45 -17.58 -7.57 3.20
CA LEU A 45 -18.86 -7.90 2.57
C LEU A 45 -19.48 -9.17 3.14
N ASP A 46 -18.66 -10.15 3.50
CA ASP A 46 -19.13 -11.39 4.15
C ASP A 46 -19.68 -11.16 5.56
N GLN A 47 -19.37 -10.05 6.24
CA GLN A 47 -19.90 -9.73 7.56
C GLN A 47 -21.22 -8.99 7.46
N TYR A 48 -21.24 -7.83 6.81
CA TYR A 48 -22.43 -6.97 6.82
C TYR A 48 -23.55 -7.47 5.90
N THR A 49 -23.27 -8.43 5.00
CA THR A 49 -24.33 -9.08 4.20
C THR A 49 -24.76 -10.45 4.71
N TRP A 50 -24.01 -11.06 5.66
CA TRP A 50 -24.34 -12.36 6.24
C TRP A 50 -25.73 -12.44 6.85
N PRO A 51 -26.18 -11.47 7.69
CA PRO A 51 -27.51 -11.53 8.30
C PRO A 51 -28.65 -11.64 7.29
N TYR A 52 -28.50 -11.08 6.09
CA TYR A 52 -29.52 -11.17 5.04
C TYR A 52 -29.53 -12.53 4.34
N LEU A 53 -28.36 -13.15 4.14
CA LEU A 53 -28.29 -14.51 3.59
C LEU A 53 -28.84 -15.51 4.60
N GLU A 54 -28.40 -15.43 5.85
CA GLU A 54 -28.85 -16.30 6.93
C GLU A 54 -30.38 -16.27 7.05
N ALA A 55 -30.98 -15.09 7.12
CA ALA A 55 -32.42 -14.93 7.19
C ALA A 55 -33.17 -15.45 5.94
N ASP A 56 -32.58 -15.35 4.74
CA ASP A 56 -33.16 -15.89 3.51
C ASP A 56 -33.11 -17.42 3.46
N LEU A 57 -32.03 -18.02 3.97
CA LEU A 57 -31.86 -19.47 4.09
C LEU A 57 -32.84 -20.05 5.10
N GLU A 58 -32.94 -19.46 6.29
CA GLU A 58 -33.86 -19.90 7.35
C GLU A 58 -35.34 -19.82 6.92
N ALA A 59 -35.69 -18.76 6.19
CA ALA A 59 -37.04 -18.58 5.66
C ALA A 59 -37.33 -19.38 4.38
N GLY A 60 -36.35 -20.10 3.84
CA GLY A 60 -36.48 -20.83 2.58
C GLY A 60 -36.75 -19.95 1.36
N ARG A 61 -36.38 -18.66 1.42
CA ARG A 61 -36.50 -17.72 0.28
C ARG A 61 -35.39 -17.94 -0.74
N LEU A 62 -34.26 -18.47 -0.30
CA LEU A 62 -33.06 -18.74 -1.08
C LEU A 62 -32.43 -20.05 -0.60
N ASP A 63 -31.74 -20.76 -1.48
CA ASP A 63 -30.86 -21.87 -1.11
C ASP A 63 -29.38 -21.51 -1.40
N MET A 64 -28.46 -22.35 -0.91
CA MET A 64 -27.02 -22.12 -1.08
C MET A 64 -26.57 -22.14 -2.54
N ALA A 65 -27.24 -22.89 -3.41
CA ALA A 65 -26.90 -22.92 -4.83
C ALA A 65 -27.23 -21.57 -5.50
N LYS A 66 -28.40 -21.01 -5.17
CA LYS A 66 -28.80 -19.68 -5.65
C LYS A 66 -27.96 -18.57 -5.03
N ALA A 67 -27.57 -18.68 -3.76
CA ALA A 67 -26.64 -17.75 -3.13
C ALA A 67 -25.30 -17.70 -3.88
N ALA A 68 -24.74 -18.87 -4.20
CA ALA A 68 -23.49 -18.99 -4.97
C ALA A 68 -23.61 -18.35 -6.36
N GLU A 69 -24.72 -18.57 -7.07
CA GLU A 69 -24.97 -17.94 -8.36
C GLU A 69 -25.04 -16.41 -8.25
N LEU A 70 -25.74 -15.89 -7.23
CA LEU A 70 -25.85 -14.45 -7.01
C LEU A 70 -24.50 -13.80 -6.71
N ILE A 71 -23.66 -14.43 -5.89
CA ILE A 71 -22.32 -13.94 -5.57
C ILE A 71 -21.42 -14.00 -6.81
N ALA A 72 -21.44 -15.11 -7.56
CA ALA A 72 -20.68 -15.22 -8.80
C ALA A 72 -21.08 -14.12 -9.79
N CYS A 73 -22.38 -13.87 -9.97
CA CYS A 73 -22.88 -12.76 -10.80
C CYS A 73 -22.44 -11.40 -10.26
N PHE A 74 -22.55 -11.18 -8.95
CA PHE A 74 -22.18 -9.93 -8.30
C PHE A 74 -20.70 -9.62 -8.51
N CYS A 75 -19.80 -10.57 -8.28
CA CYS A 75 -18.38 -10.37 -8.49
C CYS A 75 -18.02 -10.11 -9.96
N LEU A 76 -18.71 -10.75 -10.92
CA LEU A 76 -18.53 -10.46 -12.35
C LEU A 76 -18.82 -8.98 -12.70
N LYS A 77 -19.78 -8.34 -12.01
CA LYS A 77 -20.13 -6.93 -12.25
C LYS A 77 -18.93 -5.99 -12.13
N PHE A 78 -18.00 -6.27 -11.23
CA PHE A 78 -16.82 -5.42 -10.98
C PHE A 78 -15.88 -5.35 -12.18
N ASN A 79 -15.99 -6.28 -13.14
CA ASN A 79 -15.15 -6.34 -14.34
C ASN A 79 -15.77 -5.59 -15.55
N GLU A 80 -16.99 -5.06 -15.44
CA GLU A 80 -17.70 -4.48 -16.59
C GLU A 80 -17.18 -3.10 -17.02
N ARG A 81 -16.44 -2.38 -16.16
CA ARG A 81 -16.18 -0.93 -16.33
C ARG A 81 -14.75 -0.57 -16.71
N ALA A 82 -14.35 -0.75 -17.96
CA ALA A 82 -13.22 0.01 -18.50
C ALA A 82 -13.66 1.46 -18.78
N LYS A 83 -13.38 2.42 -17.88
CA LYS A 83 -13.37 3.83 -18.31
C LYS A 83 -12.04 4.06 -19.03
N THR A 84 -12.10 4.04 -20.34
CA THR A 84 -11.02 4.48 -21.21
C THR A 84 -11.60 5.59 -22.05
N THR A 85 -11.18 6.83 -21.79
CA THR A 85 -11.27 7.87 -22.81
C THR A 85 -10.18 7.63 -23.85
N ASP A 86 -10.33 8.13 -25.07
CA ASP A 86 -9.36 7.86 -26.14
C ASP A 86 -7.94 8.31 -25.76
N ASP A 87 -7.79 9.36 -24.96
CA ASP A 87 -6.53 9.87 -24.37
C ASP A 87 -5.98 9.00 -23.22
N GLN A 88 -6.79 8.10 -22.66
CA GLN A 88 -6.37 7.16 -21.61
C GLN A 88 -5.92 5.81 -22.16
N LEU A 89 -6.06 5.56 -23.48
CA LEU A 89 -5.51 4.39 -24.14
C LEU A 89 -3.97 4.46 -24.11
N PRO A 90 -3.24 3.37 -23.79
CA PRO A 90 -1.77 3.39 -23.71
C PRO A 90 -1.08 4.01 -24.93
N GLU A 91 -1.60 3.75 -26.13
CA GLU A 91 -1.12 4.27 -27.42
C GLU A 91 -1.40 5.76 -27.66
N SER A 92 -2.33 6.35 -26.91
CA SER A 92 -2.77 7.75 -27.04
C SER A 92 -2.32 8.64 -25.89
N ARG A 93 -1.68 8.06 -24.85
CA ARG A 93 -1.18 8.83 -23.71
C ARG A 93 0.00 9.69 -24.17
N GLU A 94 -0.16 11.01 -24.11
CA GLU A 94 0.94 11.95 -24.36
C GLU A 94 2.07 11.70 -23.35
N GLU A 95 3.32 11.86 -23.78
CA GLU A 95 4.46 11.81 -22.86
C GLU A 95 4.37 13.02 -21.92
N GLU A 96 4.01 12.79 -20.65
CA GLU A 96 4.12 13.83 -19.63
C GLU A 96 5.62 14.10 -19.40
N GLU A 97 6.08 15.32 -19.68
CA GLU A 97 7.41 15.79 -19.26
C GLU A 97 7.47 15.67 -17.74
N PRO A 98 8.51 15.02 -17.16
CA PRO A 98 8.62 14.91 -15.72
C PRO A 98 8.59 16.32 -15.12
N ASP A 99 7.55 16.63 -14.34
CA ASP A 99 7.47 17.91 -13.65
C ASP A 99 8.50 17.95 -12.53
N LEU A 100 9.68 18.44 -12.93
CA LEU A 100 10.83 18.61 -12.08
C LEU A 100 10.61 19.77 -11.08
N PHE A 101 9.55 20.59 -11.18
CA PHE A 101 9.38 21.80 -10.37
C PHE A 101 8.29 21.68 -9.28
N LEU A 102 8.57 20.94 -8.21
CA LEU A 102 7.76 20.99 -6.96
C LEU A 102 7.98 22.27 -6.13
N GLY A 103 8.19 23.42 -6.78
CA GLY A 103 8.66 24.66 -6.16
C GLY A 103 7.83 25.90 -6.40
N THR A 104 7.47 26.23 -7.64
CA THR A 104 6.78 27.50 -7.95
C THR A 104 6.10 27.47 -9.32
N ARG A 105 4.78 27.68 -9.29
CA ARG A 105 3.80 27.89 -10.39
C ARG A 105 3.19 26.64 -11.04
N LYS A 106 1.84 26.73 -11.19
CA LYS A 106 1.00 26.28 -12.33
C LYS A 106 1.87 25.55 -13.34
N ASP A 107 1.97 24.25 -13.28
CA ASP A 107 0.96 23.34 -13.83
C ASP A 107 1.03 22.01 -13.05
N LEU A 108 -0.14 21.43 -12.74
CA LEU A 108 -0.28 20.13 -12.05
C LEU A 108 0.09 18.98 -13.01
N GLY A 109 1.32 18.98 -13.52
CA GLY A 109 1.73 18.27 -14.73
C GLY A 109 1.99 16.78 -14.59
N SER A 110 1.99 16.22 -13.37
CA SER A 110 1.79 14.77 -13.22
C SER A 110 0.60 14.52 -12.30
N ARG A 111 -0.23 13.56 -12.68
CA ARG A 111 -1.46 13.17 -11.98
C ARG A 111 -1.22 12.72 -10.52
N HIS A 112 0.04 12.58 -10.10
CA HIS A 112 0.45 11.92 -8.86
C HIS A 112 1.54 12.64 -8.05
N ALA A 113 2.02 13.82 -8.48
CA ALA A 113 3.05 14.61 -7.78
C ALA A 113 2.69 14.97 -6.32
N SER A 114 1.40 14.99 -5.96
CA SER A 114 0.93 15.30 -4.61
C SER A 114 1.05 14.14 -3.61
N THR A 115 1.32 12.92 -4.08
CA THR A 115 1.31 11.69 -3.25
C THR A 115 2.66 10.98 -3.19
N SER A 116 3.71 11.55 -3.81
CA SER A 116 5.05 10.95 -3.83
C SER A 116 6.14 11.99 -3.67
N SER A 117 7.26 11.55 -3.11
CA SER A 117 8.53 12.28 -3.09
C SER A 117 9.34 12.14 -4.39
N GLN A 118 8.95 11.22 -5.29
CA GLN A 118 9.65 10.88 -6.53
C GLN A 118 8.92 11.39 -7.77
N ALA A 119 9.67 11.53 -8.87
CA ALA A 119 9.16 11.84 -10.20
C ALA A 119 9.47 10.68 -11.16
N GLY A 120 8.47 10.23 -11.92
CA GLY A 120 8.58 9.19 -12.95
C GLY A 120 7.24 9.01 -13.66
N THR A 121 7.27 8.81 -14.98
CA THR A 121 6.06 8.81 -15.83
C THR A 121 5.82 7.46 -16.52
N MET A 122 6.76 6.53 -16.42
CA MET A 122 6.66 5.20 -17.02
C MET A 122 5.43 4.40 -16.57
N ARG A 123 5.01 4.48 -15.30
CA ARG A 123 3.79 3.78 -14.83
C ARG A 123 2.59 4.12 -15.68
N ASP A 124 2.46 5.40 -16.05
CA ASP A 124 1.34 5.88 -16.83
C ASP A 124 1.33 5.31 -18.25
N ARG A 125 2.28 4.46 -18.65
CA ARG A 125 2.21 3.68 -19.90
C ARG A 125 1.92 2.19 -19.70
N VAL A 126 2.12 1.66 -18.49
CA VAL A 126 2.07 0.20 -18.20
C VAL A 126 1.06 -0.21 -17.13
N ASP A 127 0.37 0.74 -16.49
CA ASP A 127 -0.58 0.40 -15.42
C ASP A 127 -1.78 -0.41 -15.93
N ALA A 128 -2.28 -1.30 -15.08
CA ALA A 128 -3.41 -2.15 -15.41
C ALA A 128 -4.66 -1.30 -15.68
N THR A 129 -5.19 -1.39 -16.90
CA THR A 129 -6.50 -0.82 -17.23
C THR A 129 -7.57 -1.52 -16.39
N ASN A 130 -8.49 -0.76 -15.79
CA ASN A 130 -9.66 -1.27 -15.05
C ASN A 130 -9.45 -1.69 -13.58
N HIS A 131 -8.49 -1.09 -12.86
CA HIS A 131 -8.35 -1.28 -11.40
C HIS A 131 -8.86 -0.03 -10.63
N TRP A 132 -10.01 -0.13 -9.97
CA TRP A 132 -10.74 1.04 -9.42
C TRP A 132 -10.89 1.04 -7.88
N LEU A 133 -9.87 0.63 -7.11
CA LEU A 133 -9.97 0.50 -5.64
C LEU A 133 -11.07 -0.50 -5.21
N GLN A 134 -11.34 -1.51 -6.03
CA GLN A 134 -12.37 -2.51 -5.76
C GLN A 134 -11.76 -3.63 -4.92
N ASN A 135 -12.05 -3.67 -3.62
CA ASN A 135 -11.61 -4.77 -2.75
C ASN A 135 -12.77 -5.30 -1.92
N ILE A 136 -12.85 -6.63 -1.82
CA ILE A 136 -13.69 -7.36 -0.89
C ILE A 136 -12.77 -8.01 0.14
N VAL A 137 -13.01 -7.73 1.40
CA VAL A 137 -12.35 -8.38 2.53
C VAL A 137 -13.30 -9.42 3.11
N VAL A 138 -12.78 -10.59 3.47
CA VAL A 138 -13.53 -11.68 4.11
C VAL A 138 -12.74 -12.30 5.27
N GLY A 139 -13.42 -13.02 6.16
CA GLY A 139 -12.81 -13.66 7.33
C GLY A 139 -12.33 -12.66 8.39
N GLY A 140 -11.33 -13.06 9.18
CA GLY A 140 -10.75 -12.27 10.28
C GLY A 140 -11.64 -12.19 11.52
N LEU A 141 -11.20 -11.45 12.53
CA LEU A 141 -11.96 -11.27 13.78
C LEU A 141 -13.17 -10.34 13.63
N THR A 142 -14.26 -10.63 14.33
CA THR A 142 -15.39 -9.70 14.53
C THR A 142 -15.02 -8.59 15.53
N PRO A 143 -15.81 -7.51 15.65
CA PRO A 143 -15.59 -6.50 16.69
C PRO A 143 -15.57 -7.08 18.12
N SER A 144 -16.34 -8.14 18.39
CA SER A 144 -16.33 -8.85 19.68
C SER A 144 -15.03 -9.63 19.93
N GLY A 145 -14.23 -9.88 18.89
CA GLY A 145 -13.00 -10.67 18.95
C GLY A 145 -13.22 -12.16 18.70
N GLU A 146 -14.35 -12.54 18.13
CA GLU A 146 -14.65 -13.91 17.70
C GLU A 146 -14.21 -14.11 16.25
N ASP A 147 -14.02 -15.36 15.82
CA ASP A 147 -13.79 -15.66 14.40
C ASP A 147 -15.01 -15.23 13.55
N GLY A 148 -14.77 -14.43 12.52
CA GLY A 148 -15.79 -13.92 11.61
C GLY A 148 -16.08 -14.84 10.42
N THR A 149 -15.45 -16.01 10.34
CA THR A 149 -15.67 -16.95 9.24
C THR A 149 -17.12 -17.42 9.19
N ASN A 150 -17.76 -17.31 8.03
CA ASN A 150 -19.12 -17.78 7.81
C ASN A 150 -19.29 -18.35 6.38
N PRO A 151 -20.43 -18.96 6.02
CA PRO A 151 -20.63 -19.52 4.68
C PRO A 151 -20.41 -18.54 3.52
N LEU A 152 -20.63 -17.23 3.68
CA LEU A 152 -20.29 -16.24 2.63
C LEU A 152 -18.79 -16.15 2.38
N THR A 153 -17.96 -16.28 3.41
CA THR A 153 -16.49 -16.30 3.27
C THR A 153 -16.07 -17.34 2.22
N TYR A 154 -16.60 -18.56 2.32
CA TYR A 154 -16.33 -19.64 1.36
C TYR A 154 -16.95 -19.39 -0.02
N LEU A 155 -18.14 -18.80 -0.08
CA LEU A 155 -18.79 -18.48 -1.35
C LEU A 155 -18.02 -17.42 -2.15
N PHE A 156 -17.42 -16.42 -1.50
CA PHE A 156 -16.56 -15.45 -2.18
C PHE A 156 -15.27 -16.10 -2.67
N LEU A 157 -14.61 -16.92 -1.86
CA LEU A 157 -13.42 -17.68 -2.27
C LEU A 157 -13.71 -18.59 -3.49
N GLU A 158 -14.84 -19.30 -3.47
CA GLU A 158 -15.27 -20.14 -4.60
C GLU A 158 -15.61 -19.31 -5.85
N ALA A 159 -16.25 -18.14 -5.69
CA ALA A 159 -16.56 -17.26 -6.81
C ALA A 159 -15.28 -16.77 -7.52
N TYR A 160 -14.22 -16.43 -6.78
CA TYR A 160 -12.91 -16.10 -7.35
C TYR A 160 -12.30 -17.26 -8.11
N ARG A 161 -12.29 -18.43 -7.47
CA ARG A 161 -11.76 -19.66 -8.05
C ARG A 161 -12.46 -20.00 -9.37
N ARG A 162 -13.79 -19.88 -9.44
CA ARG A 162 -14.59 -20.21 -10.62
C ARG A 162 -14.55 -19.16 -11.72
N ASN A 163 -14.66 -17.89 -11.36
CA ASN A 163 -14.82 -16.82 -12.36
C ASN A 163 -13.49 -16.41 -12.99
N GLN A 164 -12.34 -16.70 -12.36
CA GLN A 164 -11.00 -16.32 -12.85
C GLN A 164 -10.93 -14.83 -13.23
N MET A 165 -11.51 -13.98 -12.39
CA MET A 165 -11.62 -12.53 -12.60
C MET A 165 -10.44 -11.77 -11.99
N THR A 166 -10.17 -10.58 -12.52
CA THR A 166 -9.13 -9.68 -11.97
C THR A 166 -9.70 -8.69 -10.96
N ASN A 167 -11.00 -8.37 -11.05
CA ASN A 167 -11.72 -7.51 -10.12
C ASN A 167 -12.96 -8.23 -9.55
N PRO A 168 -13.41 -7.88 -8.33
CA PRO A 168 -12.68 -7.04 -7.37
C PRO A 168 -11.34 -7.71 -6.98
N LEU A 169 -10.55 -7.12 -6.11
CA LEU A 169 -9.54 -7.88 -5.37
C LEU A 169 -10.21 -8.60 -4.20
N LEU A 170 -9.71 -9.78 -3.85
CA LEU A 170 -10.15 -10.52 -2.67
C LEU A 170 -9.04 -10.53 -1.62
N THR A 171 -9.40 -10.11 -0.42
CA THR A 171 -8.53 -10.18 0.74
C THR A 171 -9.15 -11.13 1.76
N LEU A 172 -8.35 -12.05 2.27
CA LEU A 172 -8.71 -12.92 3.37
C LEU A 172 -7.91 -12.51 4.61
N ARG A 173 -8.62 -12.09 5.65
CA ARG A 173 -8.03 -11.87 6.97
C ARG A 173 -7.93 -13.19 7.71
N LEU A 174 -6.76 -13.44 8.28
CA LEU A 174 -6.46 -14.61 9.10
C LEU A 174 -5.97 -14.17 10.47
N HIS A 175 -6.33 -14.97 11.47
CA HIS A 175 -5.82 -14.92 12.82
C HIS A 175 -5.40 -16.33 13.26
N ARG A 176 -4.74 -16.43 14.41
CA ARG A 176 -4.19 -17.67 14.99
C ARG A 176 -5.21 -18.79 15.13
N ASP A 177 -6.44 -18.41 15.43
CA ASP A 177 -7.56 -19.34 15.66
C ASP A 177 -8.48 -19.46 14.43
N SER A 178 -8.07 -18.94 13.26
CA SER A 178 -8.85 -19.08 12.04
C SER A 178 -9.06 -20.56 11.70
N PRO A 179 -10.25 -20.94 11.18
CA PRO A 179 -10.54 -22.33 10.88
C PRO A 179 -9.52 -22.98 9.96
N ASP A 180 -9.02 -24.12 10.38
CA ASP A 180 -8.07 -24.96 9.67
C ASP A 180 -8.53 -25.31 8.23
N GLU A 181 -9.84 -25.46 8.05
CA GLU A 181 -10.48 -25.68 6.73
C GLU A 181 -10.40 -24.44 5.84
N LEU A 182 -10.62 -23.24 6.39
CA LEU A 182 -10.52 -21.98 5.67
C LEU A 182 -9.10 -21.75 5.15
N VAL A 183 -8.09 -21.97 5.99
CA VAL A 183 -6.67 -21.83 5.60
C VAL A 183 -6.33 -22.80 4.48
N ARG A 184 -6.72 -24.08 4.59
CA ARG A 184 -6.50 -25.08 3.53
C ARG A 184 -7.21 -24.69 2.25
N TYR A 185 -8.45 -24.21 2.33
CA TYR A 185 -9.21 -23.83 1.16
C TYR A 185 -8.64 -22.59 0.47
N ALA A 186 -8.18 -21.59 1.22
CA ALA A 186 -7.45 -20.44 0.66
C ALA A 186 -6.21 -20.86 -0.12
N CYS A 187 -5.44 -21.84 0.39
CA CYS A 187 -4.32 -22.43 -0.34
C CYS A 187 -4.77 -23.11 -1.65
N GLU A 188 -5.90 -23.82 -1.66
CA GLU A 188 -6.47 -24.42 -2.87
C GLU A 188 -6.89 -23.36 -3.91
N VAL A 189 -7.42 -22.21 -3.47
CA VAL A 189 -7.73 -21.08 -4.36
C VAL A 189 -6.44 -20.49 -4.95
N LEU A 190 -5.42 -20.24 -4.11
CA LEU A 190 -4.13 -19.68 -4.56
C LEU A 190 -3.41 -20.59 -5.58
N LYS A 191 -3.55 -21.92 -5.45
CA LYS A 191 -2.97 -22.89 -6.39
C LYS A 191 -3.52 -22.73 -7.82
N ASP A 192 -4.78 -22.31 -7.96
CA ASP A 192 -5.38 -22.08 -9.28
C ASP A 192 -4.77 -20.84 -9.98
N GLY A 193 -4.10 -19.96 -9.24
CA GLY A 193 -3.41 -18.76 -9.73
C GLY A 193 -4.16 -17.45 -9.47
N GLY A 194 -3.84 -16.41 -10.25
CA GLY A 194 -4.50 -15.11 -10.15
C GLY A 194 -4.02 -14.22 -9.00
N GLY A 195 -3.19 -14.74 -8.08
CA GLY A 195 -2.59 -13.96 -7.00
C GLY A 195 -3.57 -13.58 -5.87
N MET A 196 -4.71 -14.27 -5.79
CA MET A 196 -5.79 -14.01 -4.83
C MET A 196 -6.18 -15.30 -4.08
N PRO A 197 -6.66 -15.20 -2.83
CA PRO A 197 -6.79 -13.98 -2.02
C PRO A 197 -5.44 -13.43 -1.53
N ALA A 198 -5.38 -12.11 -1.33
CA ALA A 198 -4.35 -11.50 -0.49
C ALA A 198 -4.56 -11.93 0.97
N LEU A 199 -3.49 -12.25 1.70
CA LEU A 199 -3.58 -12.75 3.07
C LEU A 199 -3.17 -11.67 4.07
N PHE A 200 -4.05 -11.33 5.00
CA PHE A 200 -3.78 -10.39 6.08
C PHE A 200 -3.61 -11.10 7.42
N ASN A 201 -2.71 -10.57 8.24
CA ASN A 201 -2.36 -11.11 9.54
C ASN A 201 -2.93 -10.21 10.66
N ASP A 202 -4.03 -10.64 11.26
CA ASP A 202 -4.72 -9.91 12.32
C ASP A 202 -3.85 -9.76 13.57
N GLU A 203 -2.96 -10.72 13.90
CA GLU A 203 -2.04 -10.60 15.04
C GLU A 203 -1.09 -9.42 14.90
N GLN A 204 -0.76 -8.99 13.68
CA GLN A 204 0.13 -7.87 13.42
C GLN A 204 -0.62 -6.57 13.22
N LEU A 205 -1.70 -6.60 12.42
CA LEU A 205 -2.40 -5.39 12.01
C LEU A 205 -3.25 -4.81 13.14
N ILE A 206 -3.96 -5.64 13.91
CA ILE A 206 -4.86 -5.13 14.96
C ILE A 206 -4.09 -4.36 16.04
N PRO A 207 -3.03 -4.91 16.67
CA PRO A 207 -2.28 -4.16 17.68
C PRO A 207 -1.61 -2.91 17.10
N ALA A 208 -1.15 -2.96 15.84
CA ALA A 208 -0.57 -1.80 15.19
C ALA A 208 -1.62 -0.68 14.98
N ILE A 209 -2.83 -1.02 14.56
CA ILE A 209 -3.95 -0.08 14.42
C ILE A 209 -4.33 0.51 15.79
N GLU A 210 -4.30 -0.30 16.87
CA GLU A 210 -4.50 0.20 18.24
C GLU A 210 -3.42 1.21 18.64
N CYS A 211 -2.16 1.02 18.23
CA CYS A 211 -1.08 1.99 18.45
C CYS A 211 -1.33 3.34 17.78
N MET A 212 -2.18 3.42 16.74
CA MET A 212 -2.64 4.70 16.18
C MET A 212 -3.68 5.41 17.08
N GLY A 213 -4.08 4.79 18.19
CA GLY A 213 -5.12 5.28 19.10
C GLY A 213 -6.54 5.06 18.55
N ILE A 214 -6.74 3.97 17.80
CA ILE A 214 -8.05 3.47 17.38
C ILE A 214 -8.49 2.39 18.38
N PRO A 215 -9.74 2.42 18.88
CA PRO A 215 -10.24 1.42 19.83
C PRO A 215 -10.18 -0.01 19.27
N VAL A 216 -9.95 -1.00 20.13
CA VAL A 216 -9.75 -2.40 19.73
C VAL A 216 -10.94 -2.96 18.95
N GLU A 217 -12.17 -2.58 19.29
CA GLU A 217 -13.38 -3.03 18.61
C GLU A 217 -13.44 -2.54 17.16
N ASP A 218 -12.99 -1.30 16.91
CA ASP A 218 -12.87 -0.74 15.57
C ASP A 218 -11.66 -1.34 14.85
N ALA A 219 -10.54 -1.49 15.54
CA ALA A 219 -9.32 -2.08 15.00
C ALA A 219 -9.56 -3.52 14.53
N ARG A 220 -10.35 -4.34 15.25
CA ARG A 220 -10.77 -5.67 14.82
C ARG A 220 -11.69 -5.65 13.61
N ASP A 221 -12.42 -4.57 13.39
CA ASP A 221 -13.33 -4.42 12.27
C ASP A 221 -12.68 -3.87 10.99
N TYR A 222 -11.35 -3.74 10.98
CA TYR A 222 -10.64 -3.11 9.87
C TYR A 222 -10.89 -3.81 8.52
N THR A 223 -10.79 -3.00 7.47
CA THR A 223 -10.74 -3.39 6.07
C THR A 223 -9.56 -2.69 5.41
N ASN A 224 -9.50 -2.61 4.08
CA ASN A 224 -8.62 -1.73 3.34
C ASN A 224 -9.36 -0.70 2.45
N ASP A 225 -8.63 0.34 2.03
CA ASP A 225 -9.11 1.38 1.09
C ASP A 225 -9.14 0.89 -0.37
N GLY A 226 -8.19 0.03 -0.75
CA GLY A 226 -8.16 -0.60 -2.07
C GLY A 226 -7.16 -1.73 -2.23
N CYS A 227 -5.88 -1.50 -1.96
CA CYS A 227 -4.86 -2.53 -2.15
C CYS A 227 -4.63 -3.32 -0.86
N TRP A 228 -4.08 -2.66 0.17
CA TRP A 228 -3.86 -3.24 1.49
C TRP A 228 -3.92 -2.25 2.65
N GLU A 229 -4.06 -0.97 2.34
CA GLU A 229 -3.98 0.13 3.29
C GLU A 229 -5.14 0.05 4.25
N THR A 230 -4.86 -0.26 5.52
CA THR A 230 -5.90 -0.55 6.50
C THR A 230 -6.71 0.69 6.85
N ILE A 231 -8.04 0.55 6.88
CA ILE A 231 -8.98 1.58 7.31
C ILE A 231 -10.09 1.00 8.17
N ILE A 232 -10.81 1.86 8.89
CA ILE A 232 -12.04 1.46 9.60
C ILE A 232 -13.24 1.73 8.67
N PRO A 233 -13.98 0.69 8.25
CA PRO A 233 -15.03 0.81 7.24
C PRO A 233 -16.13 1.76 7.70
N GLY A 234 -16.58 2.65 6.82
CA GLY A 234 -17.66 3.59 7.13
C GLY A 234 -17.31 4.72 8.12
N ARG A 235 -16.05 4.79 8.58
CA ARG A 235 -15.64 5.72 9.66
C ARG A 235 -14.44 6.59 9.31
N THR A 236 -13.79 6.34 8.18
CA THR A 236 -12.44 6.84 7.89
C THR A 236 -12.40 7.74 6.65
N ASP A 237 -11.83 8.94 6.80
CA ASP A 237 -11.24 9.75 5.73
C ASP A 237 -9.76 9.38 5.64
N PHE A 238 -9.36 8.65 4.59
CA PHE A 238 -8.00 8.11 4.41
C PHE A 238 -7.21 8.93 3.39
N GLY A 239 -5.94 9.17 3.70
CA GLY A 239 -4.96 9.68 2.74
C GLY A 239 -3.58 9.12 3.03
N PHE A 240 -2.66 9.27 2.08
CA PHE A 240 -1.29 8.80 2.26
C PHE A 240 -0.27 9.67 1.52
N GLN A 241 0.98 9.54 1.94
CA GLN A 241 2.14 10.10 1.28
C GLN A 241 3.23 9.04 1.12
N ARG A 242 3.77 8.92 -0.10
CA ARG A 242 4.85 7.99 -0.40
C ARG A 242 6.22 8.68 -0.32
N LEU A 243 7.13 8.07 0.43
CA LEU A 243 8.41 8.64 0.85
C LEU A 243 9.56 7.68 0.51
N SER A 244 10.38 8.06 -0.46
CA SER A 244 11.47 7.21 -0.95
C SER A 244 12.65 7.22 0.02
N THR A 245 12.79 6.14 0.78
CA THR A 245 13.93 5.93 1.68
C THR A 245 15.25 5.85 0.90
N MET A 246 15.23 5.28 -0.31
CA MET A 246 16.42 5.17 -1.15
C MET A 246 16.88 6.54 -1.67
N LEU A 247 15.94 7.48 -1.86
CA LEU A 247 16.27 8.85 -2.24
C LEU A 247 16.96 9.61 -1.11
N CYS A 248 16.55 9.37 0.14
CA CYS A 248 17.26 9.90 1.31
C CYS A 248 18.71 9.40 1.35
N LEU A 249 18.96 8.13 1.05
CA LEU A 249 20.32 7.60 0.97
C LEU A 249 21.10 8.19 -0.22
N GLU A 250 20.46 8.34 -1.38
CA GLU A 250 21.08 9.03 -2.53
C GLU A 250 21.47 10.46 -2.18
N TYR A 251 20.58 11.23 -1.54
CA TYR A 251 20.86 12.58 -1.08
C TYR A 251 21.99 12.65 -0.06
N ALA A 252 22.06 11.69 0.87
CA ALA A 252 23.16 11.58 1.82
C ALA A 252 24.52 11.37 1.12
N LEU A 253 24.53 10.58 0.04
CA LEU A 253 25.74 10.26 -0.73
C LEU A 253 26.05 11.26 -1.86
N ASN A 254 25.16 12.21 -2.12
CA ASN A 254 25.24 13.13 -3.25
C ASN A 254 24.89 14.58 -2.88
N ARG A 255 25.27 15.02 -1.68
CA ARG A 255 25.19 16.43 -1.26
C ARG A 255 23.78 17.04 -1.40
N GLY A 256 22.77 16.24 -1.08
CA GLY A 256 21.36 16.64 -1.16
C GLY A 256 20.76 16.64 -2.56
N ARG A 257 21.51 16.18 -3.58
CA ARG A 257 21.10 16.23 -4.98
C ARG A 257 20.63 14.88 -5.50
N SER A 258 19.56 14.90 -6.29
CA SER A 258 19.19 13.74 -7.11
C SER A 258 20.26 13.49 -8.16
N ARG A 259 20.67 12.23 -8.35
CA ARG A 259 21.61 11.81 -9.39
C ARG A 259 20.96 11.81 -10.78
N GLN A 260 19.65 11.60 -10.85
CA GLN A 260 18.89 11.65 -12.10
C GLN A 260 18.64 13.08 -12.58
N SER A 261 18.13 13.94 -11.70
CA SER A 261 17.71 15.29 -12.10
C SER A 261 18.70 16.40 -11.75
N GLY A 262 19.73 16.13 -10.95
CA GLY A 262 20.67 17.12 -10.43
C GLY A 262 20.07 18.09 -9.38
N GLN A 263 18.78 17.98 -9.10
CA GLN A 263 18.06 18.91 -8.23
C GLN A 263 18.48 18.77 -6.77
N LEU A 264 18.75 19.91 -6.13
CA LEU A 264 19.03 20.01 -4.70
C LEU A 264 17.72 20.06 -3.92
N ARG A 265 17.34 18.96 -3.27
CA ARG A 265 16.13 18.86 -2.44
C ARG A 265 16.41 18.37 -1.01
N GLY A 266 17.53 17.67 -0.82
CA GLY A 266 18.03 17.21 0.47
C GLY A 266 19.02 18.18 1.11
N LEU A 267 19.60 17.76 2.24
CA LEU A 267 20.64 18.47 2.98
C LEU A 267 22.04 18.19 2.40
N ASP A 268 22.98 19.14 2.49
CA ASP A 268 24.38 18.94 2.09
C ASP A 268 25.24 18.57 3.31
N PHE A 269 25.79 17.35 3.32
CA PHE A 269 26.70 16.85 4.36
C PHE A 269 28.17 16.87 3.91
N GLY A 270 28.48 17.58 2.83
CA GLY A 270 29.79 17.53 2.18
C GLY A 270 29.94 16.32 1.27
N ASP A 271 31.12 16.20 0.65
CA ASP A 271 31.39 15.11 -0.28
C ASP A 271 31.54 13.77 0.45
N ALA A 272 30.62 12.84 0.18
CA ALA A 272 30.54 11.53 0.81
C ALA A 272 31.77 10.64 0.57
N ARG A 273 32.60 10.98 -0.43
CA ARG A 273 33.94 10.38 -0.63
C ARG A 273 34.82 10.50 0.62
N ASN A 274 34.58 11.50 1.45
CA ASN A 274 35.34 11.77 2.68
C ASN A 274 34.71 11.14 3.94
N PHE A 275 33.61 10.38 3.82
CA PHE A 275 33.02 9.72 4.98
C PHE A 275 33.95 8.62 5.51
N ALA A 276 34.36 8.77 6.77
CA ALA A 276 35.37 7.93 7.42
C ALA A 276 34.77 6.74 8.18
N SER A 277 33.44 6.69 8.37
CA SER A 277 32.76 5.59 9.06
C SER A 277 31.33 5.37 8.57
N TYR A 278 30.82 4.15 8.78
CA TYR A 278 29.42 3.82 8.53
C TYR A 278 28.46 4.74 9.31
N ASP A 279 28.81 5.10 10.55
CA ASP A 279 28.02 6.04 11.36
C ASP A 279 27.80 7.40 10.68
N GLN A 280 28.77 7.89 9.88
CA GLN A 280 28.59 9.13 9.14
C GLN A 280 27.58 8.98 8.01
N VAL A 281 27.61 7.85 7.29
CA VAL A 281 26.59 7.50 6.28
C VAL A 281 25.22 7.40 6.94
N TRP A 282 25.12 6.65 8.03
CA TRP A 282 23.88 6.43 8.77
C TRP A 282 23.29 7.74 9.29
N ARG A 283 24.08 8.61 9.92
CA ARG A 283 23.61 9.92 10.40
C ARG A 283 23.15 10.84 9.27
N ALA A 284 23.87 10.85 8.15
CA ALA A 284 23.47 11.62 6.98
C ALA A 284 22.13 11.11 6.42
N PHE A 285 21.97 9.78 6.31
CA PHE A 285 20.71 9.15 5.90
C PHE A 285 19.54 9.51 6.84
N LEU A 286 19.72 9.36 8.16
CA LEU A 286 18.70 9.72 9.15
C LEU A 286 18.27 11.19 9.05
N ALA A 287 19.23 12.09 8.84
CA ALA A 287 18.92 13.51 8.72
C ALA A 287 18.18 13.84 7.41
N GLN A 288 18.44 13.10 6.31
CA GLN A 288 17.65 13.23 5.09
C GLN A 288 16.21 12.73 5.29
N LEU A 289 16.03 11.60 5.99
CA LEU A 289 14.70 11.11 6.37
C LEU A 289 13.94 12.12 7.23
N ASP A 290 14.58 12.65 8.28
CA ASP A 290 14.00 13.66 9.17
C ASP A 290 13.55 14.91 8.39
N HIS A 291 14.39 15.38 7.47
CA HIS A 291 14.07 16.53 6.64
C HIS A 291 12.92 16.28 5.67
N MET A 292 12.90 15.11 5.01
CA MET A 292 11.84 14.72 4.08
C MET A 292 10.51 14.57 4.81
N ILE A 293 10.46 13.74 5.85
CA ILE A 293 9.25 13.47 6.63
C ILE A 293 8.70 14.75 7.25
N GLY A 294 9.55 15.55 7.91
CA GLY A 294 9.11 16.79 8.55
C GLY A 294 8.53 17.80 7.56
N ARG A 295 9.08 17.90 6.34
CA ARG A 295 8.51 18.76 5.29
C ARG A 295 7.12 18.30 4.87
N HIS A 296 6.93 16.99 4.67
CA HIS A 296 5.64 16.44 4.26
C HIS A 296 4.57 16.58 5.34
N VAL A 297 4.90 16.30 6.60
CA VAL A 297 3.96 16.43 7.72
C VAL A 297 3.49 17.89 7.87
N ARG A 298 4.40 18.87 7.80
CA ARG A 298 4.03 20.30 7.83
C ARG A 298 3.14 20.68 6.64
N HIS A 299 3.49 20.23 5.43
CA HIS A 299 2.68 20.51 4.25
C HIS A 299 1.27 19.93 4.37
N PHE A 300 1.13 18.69 4.86
CA PHE A 300 -0.17 18.09 5.12
C PHE A 300 -0.96 18.92 6.13
N ALA A 301 -0.36 19.30 7.26
CA ALA A 301 -1.02 20.11 8.28
C ALA A 301 -1.57 21.44 7.72
N ASP A 302 -0.81 22.09 6.83
CA ASP A 302 -1.20 23.34 6.19
C ASP A 302 -2.30 23.18 5.12
N THR A 303 -2.48 21.97 4.57
CA THR A 303 -3.29 21.77 3.36
C THR A 303 -4.41 20.74 3.47
N VAL A 304 -4.51 20.03 4.60
CA VAL A 304 -5.41 18.88 4.79
C VAL A 304 -6.87 19.16 4.43
N ASN A 305 -7.36 20.39 4.66
CA ASN A 305 -8.74 20.76 4.39
C ASN A 305 -8.96 21.45 3.04
N ASN A 306 -7.91 21.69 2.24
CA ASN A 306 -8.02 22.46 1.00
C ASN A 306 -8.96 21.82 -0.02
N ARG A 307 -9.04 20.48 -0.05
CA ARG A 307 -9.97 19.75 -0.94
C ARG A 307 -11.42 20.19 -0.73
N SER A 308 -11.83 20.44 0.51
CA SER A 308 -13.20 20.85 0.85
C SER A 308 -13.63 22.18 0.21
N LEU A 309 -12.68 23.03 -0.17
CA LEU A 309 -12.96 24.32 -0.82
C LEU A 309 -13.38 24.17 -2.28
N ILE A 310 -13.03 23.05 -2.92
CA ILE A 310 -13.17 22.85 -4.37
C ILE A 310 -14.03 21.63 -4.68
N ALA A 311 -13.84 20.53 -3.94
CA ALA A 311 -14.45 19.23 -4.23
C ALA A 311 -14.87 18.49 -2.94
N PRO A 312 -15.86 19.02 -2.17
CA PRO A 312 -16.49 18.27 -1.10
C PRO A 312 -17.28 17.06 -1.64
N VAL A 313 -17.53 16.06 -0.80
CA VAL A 313 -18.13 14.78 -1.19
C VAL A 313 -19.40 14.46 -0.37
N PRO A 314 -20.43 15.32 -0.40
CA PRO A 314 -21.56 15.25 0.53
C PRO A 314 -22.32 13.93 0.51
N LEU A 315 -22.41 13.27 -0.66
CA LEU A 315 -23.08 11.98 -0.76
C LEU A 315 -22.34 10.86 -0.02
N LEU A 316 -21.01 10.81 -0.15
CA LEU A 316 -20.20 9.82 0.56
C LEU A 316 -20.14 10.18 2.05
N SER A 317 -19.98 11.47 2.37
CA SER A 317 -19.99 11.98 3.75
C SER A 317 -21.28 11.59 4.48
N ALA A 318 -22.42 11.57 3.81
CA ALA A 318 -23.69 11.15 4.42
C ALA A 318 -23.72 9.68 4.87
N LEU A 319 -22.80 8.84 4.38
CA LEU A 319 -22.64 7.43 4.77
C LEU A 319 -21.41 7.18 5.64
N ILE A 320 -20.75 8.23 6.14
CA ILE A 320 -19.58 8.12 7.01
C ILE A 320 -19.93 8.62 8.42
N ASP A 321 -19.68 7.77 9.41
CA ASP A 321 -19.86 8.10 10.82
C ASP A 321 -19.07 9.37 11.18
N GLY A 322 -19.71 10.27 11.93
CA GLY A 322 -19.13 11.54 12.39
C GLY A 322 -19.51 12.73 11.51
N ALA A 323 -19.72 12.55 10.20
CA ALA A 323 -19.91 13.67 9.29
C ALA A 323 -21.23 14.41 9.54
N ILE A 324 -22.30 13.66 9.83
CA ILE A 324 -23.62 14.21 10.17
C ILE A 324 -23.57 14.89 11.54
N GLU A 325 -22.98 14.23 12.54
CA GLU A 325 -22.88 14.71 13.92
C GLU A 325 -22.08 16.02 13.99
N SER A 326 -20.95 16.07 13.27
CA SER A 326 -20.07 17.24 13.19
C SER A 326 -20.59 18.34 12.25
N ARG A 327 -21.59 18.02 11.41
CA ARG A 327 -22.11 18.87 10.33
C ARG A 327 -21.00 19.34 9.38
N ARG A 328 -20.03 18.46 9.12
CA ARG A 328 -18.89 18.72 8.25
C ARG A 328 -18.78 17.61 7.22
N ASP A 329 -18.44 17.99 6.00
CA ASP A 329 -18.02 17.02 4.99
C ASP A 329 -16.77 16.27 5.47
N MET A 330 -16.60 15.00 5.07
CA MET A 330 -15.41 14.24 5.46
C MET A 330 -14.11 14.95 5.04
N THR A 331 -14.09 15.62 3.88
CA THR A 331 -12.90 16.34 3.39
C THR A 331 -12.57 17.58 4.22
N ALA A 332 -13.51 18.02 5.07
CA ALA A 332 -13.34 19.10 6.05
C ALA A 332 -13.19 18.58 7.50
N GLY A 333 -12.89 17.29 7.66
CA GLY A 333 -12.64 16.64 8.95
C GLY A 333 -13.92 16.17 9.62
N GLY A 334 -14.94 15.82 8.84
CA GLY A 334 -16.21 15.33 9.35
C GLY A 334 -16.19 13.86 9.79
N ALA A 335 -15.33 13.02 9.21
CA ALA A 335 -15.29 11.59 9.54
C ALA A 335 -14.85 11.33 11.00
N LYS A 336 -15.35 10.25 11.61
CA LYS A 336 -14.96 9.78 12.95
C LYS A 336 -13.45 9.64 13.08
N TYR A 337 -12.81 9.09 12.06
CA TYR A 337 -11.37 9.01 11.91
C TYR A 337 -10.93 9.75 10.66
N ARG A 338 -9.97 10.65 10.82
CA ARG A 338 -9.11 11.08 9.72
C ARG A 338 -7.79 10.37 9.89
N THR A 339 -7.39 9.57 8.91
CA THR A 339 -6.14 8.82 8.94
C THR A 339 -5.21 9.32 7.85
N HIS A 340 -3.91 9.42 8.15
CA HIS A 340 -2.90 9.74 7.15
C HIS A 340 -1.70 8.80 7.26
N ALA A 341 -1.40 8.13 6.16
CA ALA A 341 -0.32 7.15 6.10
C ALA A 341 0.98 7.76 5.55
N LEU A 342 2.10 7.48 6.21
CA LEU A 342 3.44 7.72 5.69
C LEU A 342 4.00 6.38 5.20
N LEU A 343 4.18 6.26 3.88
CA LEU A 343 4.55 5.01 3.23
C LEU A 343 6.02 5.05 2.80
N ALA A 344 6.84 4.18 3.37
CA ALA A 344 8.21 4.00 2.94
C ALA A 344 8.25 3.30 1.58
N GLU A 345 8.85 3.97 0.59
CA GLU A 345 9.16 3.42 -0.72
C GLU A 345 10.60 2.92 -0.76
N SER A 346 10.85 1.92 -1.61
CA SER A 346 12.19 1.39 -1.90
C SER A 346 12.94 0.84 -0.68
N ALA A 347 12.21 0.42 0.36
CA ALA A 347 12.78 0.02 1.65
C ALA A 347 13.81 -1.11 1.50
N ALA A 348 13.49 -2.17 0.75
CA ALA A 348 14.41 -3.30 0.54
C ALA A 348 15.75 -2.88 -0.09
N HIS A 349 15.72 -1.99 -1.09
CA HIS A 349 16.94 -1.46 -1.72
C HIS A 349 17.75 -0.57 -0.78
N THR A 350 17.08 0.21 0.08
CA THR A 350 17.76 1.00 1.12
C THR A 350 18.47 0.10 2.12
N ILE A 351 17.81 -0.97 2.57
CA ILE A 351 18.37 -1.97 3.49
C ILE A 351 19.61 -2.60 2.85
N ASP A 352 19.47 -3.15 1.66
CA ASP A 352 20.56 -3.82 0.95
C ASP A 352 21.73 -2.88 0.63
N SER A 353 21.44 -1.60 0.36
CA SER A 353 22.46 -0.58 0.10
C SER A 353 23.26 -0.25 1.36
N LEU A 354 22.59 -0.08 2.50
CA LEU A 354 23.25 0.17 3.78
C LEU A 354 24.05 -1.05 4.24
N VAL A 355 23.52 -2.26 4.06
CA VAL A 355 24.23 -3.52 4.29
C VAL A 355 25.49 -3.58 3.42
N ALA A 356 25.39 -3.29 2.13
CA ALA A 356 26.52 -3.33 1.21
C ALA A 356 27.59 -2.29 1.58
N ILE A 357 27.21 -1.06 1.94
CA ILE A 357 28.14 -0.02 2.41
C ILE A 357 28.86 -0.48 3.68
N LYS A 358 28.09 -0.90 4.70
CA LYS A 358 28.62 -1.33 5.99
C LYS A 358 29.64 -2.46 5.80
N LYS A 359 29.23 -3.48 5.03
CA LYS A 359 30.02 -4.69 4.82
C LYS A 359 31.23 -4.48 3.91
N VAL A 360 31.02 -4.00 2.69
CA VAL A 360 32.07 -3.97 1.65
C VAL A 360 33.07 -2.85 1.88
N ILE A 361 32.60 -1.67 2.30
CA ILE A 361 33.42 -0.46 2.43
C ILE A 361 34.07 -0.35 3.80
N PHE A 362 33.30 -0.52 4.88
CA PHE A 362 33.78 -0.22 6.23
C PHE A 362 34.31 -1.42 7.01
N GLU A 363 33.68 -2.60 6.87
CA GLU A 363 34.11 -3.82 7.56
C GLU A 363 35.19 -4.58 6.77
N ASP A 364 34.85 -5.05 5.57
CA ASP A 364 35.74 -5.87 4.73
C ASP A 364 36.82 -5.01 4.04
N LYS A 365 36.57 -3.70 3.89
CA LYS A 365 37.49 -2.70 3.31
C LYS A 365 38.06 -3.12 1.95
N THR A 366 37.22 -3.74 1.12
CA THR A 366 37.61 -4.22 -0.21
C THR A 366 37.39 -3.19 -1.31
N ALA A 367 36.85 -2.03 -0.94
CA ALA A 367 36.74 -0.80 -1.73
C ALA A 367 36.55 0.39 -0.75
N THR A 368 36.63 1.61 -1.26
CA THR A 368 36.54 2.87 -0.51
C THR A 368 35.24 3.62 -0.80
N MET A 369 34.88 4.58 0.07
CA MET A 369 33.78 5.50 -0.21
C MET A 369 34.00 6.32 -1.49
N ALA A 370 35.25 6.66 -1.81
CA ALA A 370 35.62 7.33 -3.05
C ALA A 370 35.26 6.49 -4.28
N GLU A 371 35.76 5.24 -4.32
CA GLU A 371 35.46 4.30 -5.40
C GLU A 371 33.95 4.00 -5.51
N LEU A 372 33.24 3.90 -4.38
CA LEU A 372 31.79 3.74 -4.40
C LEU A 372 31.10 4.94 -5.04
N CYS A 373 31.36 6.17 -4.59
CA CYS A 373 30.75 7.37 -5.15
C CYS A 373 31.05 7.51 -6.65
N ASP A 374 32.30 7.27 -7.06
CA ASP A 374 32.70 7.33 -8.47
C ASP A 374 32.00 6.24 -9.31
N ALA A 375 31.84 5.03 -8.75
CA ALA A 375 31.08 3.96 -9.39
C ALA A 375 29.59 4.29 -9.55
N LEU A 376 28.97 4.91 -8.54
CA LEU A 376 27.57 5.35 -8.62
C LEU A 376 27.39 6.46 -9.67
N ASP A 377 28.32 7.42 -9.74
CA ASP A 377 28.37 8.48 -10.76
C ASP A 377 28.51 7.88 -12.18
N ALA A 378 29.31 6.83 -12.33
CA ALA A 378 29.56 6.15 -13.59
C ALA A 378 28.55 5.04 -13.93
N HIS A 379 27.46 4.89 -13.18
CA HIS A 379 26.49 3.79 -13.35
C HIS A 379 27.14 2.40 -13.37
N PHE A 380 28.20 2.22 -12.58
CA PHE A 380 29.07 1.06 -12.50
C PHE A 380 29.88 0.73 -13.76
N GLN A 381 29.86 1.57 -14.81
CA GLN A 381 30.69 1.38 -16.00
C GLN A 381 32.18 1.53 -15.64
N GLY A 382 32.96 0.47 -15.86
CA GLY A 382 34.37 0.40 -15.44
C GLY A 382 34.58 0.04 -13.97
N TYR A 383 33.50 -0.23 -13.23
CA TYR A 383 33.50 -0.62 -11.81
C TYR A 383 32.79 -1.97 -11.59
N GLU A 384 32.81 -2.86 -12.60
CA GLU A 384 32.09 -4.14 -12.60
C GLU A 384 32.52 -5.03 -11.44
N SER A 385 33.82 -5.02 -11.09
CA SER A 385 34.33 -5.77 -9.94
C SER A 385 33.78 -5.25 -8.61
N LEU A 386 33.60 -3.94 -8.46
CA LEU A 386 33.00 -3.37 -7.25
C LEU A 386 31.52 -3.72 -7.18
N ARG A 387 30.80 -3.55 -8.30
CA ARG A 387 29.38 -3.94 -8.38
C ARG A 387 29.17 -5.40 -8.01
N ALA A 388 30.03 -6.31 -8.48
CA ALA A 388 29.95 -7.74 -8.13
C ALA A 388 30.08 -7.98 -6.60
N LYS A 389 30.97 -7.25 -5.91
CA LYS A 389 31.11 -7.34 -4.44
C LYS A 389 29.87 -6.82 -3.72
N LEU A 390 29.32 -5.69 -4.16
CA LEU A 390 28.10 -5.10 -3.59
C LEU A 390 26.88 -6.04 -3.75
N LEU A 391 26.74 -6.65 -4.93
CA LEU A 391 25.69 -7.65 -5.21
C LEU A 391 25.85 -8.93 -4.39
N ALA A 392 27.07 -9.26 -3.95
CA ALA A 392 27.41 -10.44 -3.16
C ALA A 392 27.32 -10.22 -1.64
N ALA A 393 27.28 -8.96 -1.17
CA ALA A 393 27.02 -8.66 0.23
C ALA A 393 25.68 -9.26 0.68
N PRO A 394 25.47 -9.54 1.99
CA PRO A 394 24.18 -10.02 2.51
C PRO A 394 22.99 -9.21 1.98
N LYS A 395 21.83 -9.85 1.86
CA LYS A 395 20.62 -9.25 1.28
C LYS A 395 19.41 -9.59 2.14
N TYR A 396 18.54 -8.60 2.33
CA TYR A 396 17.21 -8.79 2.91
C TYR A 396 16.42 -9.85 2.12
N GLY A 397 15.64 -10.66 2.83
CA GLY A 397 14.84 -11.74 2.23
C GLY A 397 15.48 -13.12 2.27
N ASN A 398 16.47 -13.33 3.15
CA ASN A 398 17.26 -14.56 3.21
C ASN A 398 17.37 -15.18 4.60
N ASP A 399 16.60 -14.71 5.58
CA ASP A 399 16.77 -15.03 7.00
C ASP A 399 18.23 -14.82 7.46
N ASP A 400 18.82 -13.71 7.00
CA ASP A 400 20.19 -13.33 7.30
C ASP A 400 20.17 -12.29 8.43
N LEU A 401 20.60 -12.70 9.62
CA LEU A 401 20.60 -11.84 10.81
C LEU A 401 21.33 -10.51 10.61
N TYR A 402 22.37 -10.46 9.78
CA TYR A 402 23.13 -9.24 9.50
C TYR A 402 22.30 -8.26 8.67
N ALA A 403 21.71 -8.75 7.57
CA ALA A 403 20.86 -7.93 6.71
C ALA A 403 19.57 -7.51 7.44
N ASP A 404 18.95 -8.45 8.16
CA ASP A 404 17.67 -8.21 8.83
C ASP A 404 17.81 -7.31 10.05
N GLN A 405 18.99 -7.27 10.69
CA GLN A 405 19.27 -6.27 11.71
C GLN A 405 19.30 -4.86 11.12
N VAL A 406 20.00 -4.64 10.00
CA VAL A 406 19.99 -3.34 9.32
C VAL A 406 18.57 -3.00 8.83
N GLY A 407 17.82 -4.01 8.39
CA GLY A 407 16.40 -3.88 8.06
C GLY A 407 15.56 -3.28 9.18
N ARG A 408 15.64 -3.88 10.38
CA ARG A 408 14.97 -3.35 11.58
C ARG A 408 15.40 -1.92 11.88
N GLU A 409 16.71 -1.65 11.87
CA GLU A 409 17.24 -0.30 12.13
C GLU A 409 16.66 0.75 11.16
N VAL A 410 16.46 0.41 9.88
CA VAL A 410 15.85 1.29 8.87
C VAL A 410 14.37 1.53 9.15
N ILE A 411 13.60 0.49 9.44
CA ILE A 411 12.15 0.62 9.71
C ILE A 411 11.90 1.36 11.02
N ASP A 412 12.65 1.04 12.07
CA ASP A 412 12.55 1.72 13.37
C ASP A 412 12.93 3.19 13.26
N ALA A 413 13.96 3.52 12.46
CA ALA A 413 14.31 4.90 12.17
C ALA A 413 13.17 5.64 11.44
N PHE A 414 12.59 5.03 10.40
CA PHE A 414 11.49 5.63 9.65
C PHE A 414 10.28 5.90 10.54
N THR A 415 9.84 4.91 11.30
CA THR A 415 8.65 5.00 12.16
C THR A 415 8.87 5.95 13.36
N SER A 416 10.07 5.93 13.97
CA SER A 416 10.41 6.85 15.07
C SER A 416 10.49 8.30 14.61
N ILE A 417 11.08 8.55 13.43
CA ILE A 417 11.14 9.90 12.85
C ILE A 417 9.74 10.37 12.43
N ALA A 418 8.93 9.50 11.83
CA ALA A 418 7.52 9.77 11.55
C ALA A 418 6.80 10.22 12.83
N LEU A 419 6.84 9.41 13.89
CA LEU A 419 6.21 9.72 15.17
C LEU A 419 6.68 11.07 15.74
N LYS A 420 7.99 11.35 15.69
CA LYS A 420 8.56 12.63 16.15
C LYS A 420 7.90 13.84 15.47
N HIS A 421 7.64 13.78 14.16
CA HIS A 421 7.01 14.89 13.43
C HIS A 421 5.48 14.87 13.56
N THR A 422 4.85 13.70 13.63
CA THR A 422 3.38 13.59 13.64
C THR A 422 2.76 13.82 15.01
N GLN A 423 3.50 13.62 16.10
CA GLN A 423 2.98 13.81 17.47
C GLN A 423 2.48 15.24 17.72
N GLU A 424 3.11 16.25 17.12
CA GLU A 424 2.70 17.66 17.22
C GLU A 424 1.42 17.96 16.44
N HIS A 425 0.99 17.02 15.59
CA HIS A 425 -0.16 17.10 14.70
C HIS A 425 -1.13 15.94 14.93
N ALA A 426 -1.14 15.35 16.13
CA ALA A 426 -2.01 14.23 16.48
C ALA A 426 -3.50 14.63 16.61
N ASP A 427 -3.79 15.93 16.69
CA ASP A 427 -5.13 16.51 16.74
C ASP A 427 -5.80 16.61 15.36
N ILE A 428 -5.02 16.66 14.28
CA ILE A 428 -5.54 16.81 12.91
C ILE A 428 -5.72 15.48 12.17
N ALA A 429 -5.00 14.43 12.56
CA ALA A 429 -5.11 13.10 11.96
C ALA A 429 -4.57 12.00 12.90
N LYS A 430 -5.03 10.77 12.67
CA LYS A 430 -4.45 9.52 13.15
C LYS A 430 -3.37 9.10 12.16
N TRP A 431 -2.12 9.05 12.60
CA TRP A 431 -0.99 8.81 11.71
C TRP A 431 -0.58 7.34 11.75
N GLY A 432 -0.33 6.76 10.57
CA GLY A 432 0.13 5.39 10.44
C GLY A 432 1.35 5.30 9.53
N CYS A 433 2.24 4.34 9.77
CA CYS A 433 3.33 4.02 8.87
C CYS A 433 3.01 2.75 8.08
N GLY A 434 3.58 2.64 6.89
CA GLY A 434 3.52 1.44 6.06
C GLY A 434 4.70 1.38 5.10
N VAL A 435 4.78 0.30 4.32
CA VAL A 435 5.72 0.16 3.20
C VAL A 435 4.90 -0.05 1.93
N ALA A 436 5.13 0.77 0.91
CA ALA A 436 4.32 0.70 -0.29
C ALA A 436 5.09 1.17 -1.50
N THR A 437 4.92 0.45 -2.62
CA THR A 437 5.27 0.97 -3.94
C THR A 437 4.09 0.91 -4.90
N PHE A 438 3.06 0.09 -4.63
CA PHE A 438 1.97 -0.18 -5.59
C PHE A 438 2.55 -0.63 -6.94
N SER A 439 1.86 -0.33 -8.05
CA SER A 439 2.41 -0.46 -9.41
C SER A 439 3.45 0.62 -9.77
N TRP A 440 3.80 1.54 -8.85
CA TRP A 440 4.77 2.61 -9.09
C TRP A 440 6.23 2.16 -9.02
N TYR A 441 6.54 0.94 -8.60
CA TYR A 441 7.92 0.47 -8.39
C TYR A 441 8.83 0.67 -9.61
N ILE A 442 8.27 0.66 -10.84
CA ILE A 442 8.99 1.00 -12.07
C ILE A 442 9.31 2.51 -12.13
N GLY A 443 8.31 3.38 -11.97
CA GLY A 443 8.49 4.83 -12.01
C GLY A 443 9.30 5.39 -10.83
N ILE A 444 9.24 4.74 -9.67
CA ILE A 444 10.11 5.06 -8.53
C ILE A 444 11.57 4.78 -8.89
N GLY A 445 11.85 3.65 -9.55
CA GLY A 445 13.18 3.28 -10.02
C GLY A 445 13.74 4.24 -11.07
N GLU A 446 12.90 4.72 -11.98
CA GLU A 446 13.22 5.72 -13.01
C GLU A 446 13.78 7.02 -12.39
N GLY A 447 13.18 7.48 -11.29
CA GLY A 447 13.61 8.68 -10.55
C GLY A 447 14.90 8.51 -9.72
N LEU A 448 15.47 7.30 -9.65
CA LEU A 448 16.63 6.97 -8.81
C LEU A 448 17.89 6.67 -9.64
N GLY A 449 19.05 7.16 -9.17
CA GLY A 449 20.35 6.81 -9.73
C GLY A 449 20.74 5.35 -9.43
N ALA A 450 21.96 4.97 -9.82
CA ALA A 450 22.54 3.69 -9.41
C ALA A 450 22.70 3.68 -7.88
N SER A 451 22.55 2.51 -7.24
CA SER A 451 22.56 2.40 -5.77
C SER A 451 23.59 1.40 -5.22
N PRO A 452 24.03 1.57 -3.96
CA PRO A 452 25.06 0.74 -3.34
C PRO A 452 24.74 -0.75 -3.20
N ASP A 453 23.48 -1.17 -3.34
CA ASP A 453 23.08 -2.58 -3.44
C ASP A 453 23.46 -3.22 -4.80
N GLY A 454 23.90 -2.42 -5.77
CA GLY A 454 24.31 -2.84 -7.11
C GLY A 454 23.22 -2.70 -8.18
N ARG A 455 22.06 -2.13 -7.85
CA ARG A 455 21.01 -1.77 -8.82
C ARG A 455 21.51 -0.63 -9.73
N LEU A 456 21.23 -0.75 -11.03
CA LEU A 456 21.63 0.27 -12.01
C LEU A 456 20.65 1.46 -11.98
N ALA A 457 21.10 2.59 -12.54
CA ALA A 457 20.28 3.79 -12.62
C ALA A 457 19.02 3.56 -13.48
N GLY A 458 17.87 4.03 -13.00
CA GLY A 458 16.59 3.86 -13.69
C GLY A 458 15.98 2.46 -13.59
N GLU A 459 16.69 1.45 -13.06
CA GLU A 459 16.11 0.12 -12.86
C GLU A 459 14.98 0.18 -11.81
N PRO A 460 13.88 -0.58 -11.99
CA PRO A 460 12.79 -0.67 -11.02
C PRO A 460 13.28 -1.02 -9.61
N VAL A 461 12.60 -0.48 -8.61
CA VAL A 461 12.74 -0.96 -7.23
C VAL A 461 11.88 -2.20 -7.01
N SER A 462 12.07 -2.93 -5.91
CA SER A 462 11.21 -4.04 -5.52
C SER A 462 9.76 -3.60 -5.32
N SER A 463 8.82 -4.51 -5.56
CA SER A 463 7.43 -4.26 -5.23
C SER A 463 7.24 -4.32 -3.71
N ASN A 464 6.62 -3.28 -3.17
CA ASN A 464 6.20 -3.16 -1.78
C ASN A 464 7.37 -3.43 -0.81
N PHE A 465 7.19 -4.35 0.14
CA PHE A 465 8.23 -4.74 1.08
C PHE A 465 8.92 -6.06 0.68
N SER A 466 8.81 -6.44 -0.59
CA SER A 466 9.44 -7.65 -1.11
C SER A 466 10.96 -7.47 -1.23
N PRO A 467 11.74 -8.55 -1.05
CA PRO A 467 13.15 -8.56 -1.39
C PRO A 467 13.39 -8.07 -2.82
N ALA A 468 14.57 -7.49 -3.07
CA ALA A 468 14.95 -7.11 -4.42
C ALA A 468 14.97 -8.34 -5.35
N LEU A 469 14.55 -8.15 -6.61
CA LEU A 469 14.32 -9.25 -7.54
C LEU A 469 15.58 -10.13 -7.68
N GLY A 470 15.42 -11.43 -7.38
CA GLY A 470 16.49 -12.43 -7.47
C GLY A 470 17.52 -12.36 -6.33
N ARG A 471 17.21 -11.66 -5.24
CA ARG A 471 18.07 -11.56 -4.05
C ARG A 471 17.65 -12.49 -2.92
N ASP A 472 16.39 -12.94 -2.91
CA ASP A 472 15.81 -13.99 -2.08
C ASP A 472 16.29 -15.39 -2.52
N LYS A 473 17.54 -15.74 -2.19
CA LYS A 473 18.19 -16.99 -2.59
C LYS A 473 17.91 -18.16 -1.64
N ASN A 474 17.45 -17.88 -0.42
CA ASN A 474 17.10 -18.91 0.58
C ASN A 474 15.62 -19.35 0.52
N GLY A 475 14.95 -19.06 -0.59
CA GLY A 475 13.58 -19.49 -0.87
C GLY A 475 12.52 -18.76 -0.04
N ILE A 476 11.28 -19.22 -0.18
CA ILE A 476 10.09 -18.59 0.42
C ILE A 476 10.18 -18.46 1.95
N PRO A 477 10.64 -19.48 2.72
CA PRO A 477 10.79 -19.32 4.17
C PRO A 477 11.76 -18.20 4.54
N GLY A 478 12.88 -18.06 3.82
CA GLY A 478 13.85 -16.98 4.06
C GLY A 478 13.25 -15.60 3.83
N ALA A 479 12.48 -15.44 2.76
CA ALA A 479 11.76 -14.19 2.48
C ALA A 479 10.74 -13.85 3.57
N ILE A 480 9.93 -14.83 4.00
CA ILE A 480 8.91 -14.65 5.04
C ILE A 480 9.54 -14.31 6.40
N LEU A 481 10.61 -15.01 6.79
CA LEU A 481 11.28 -14.79 8.08
C LEU A 481 11.97 -13.43 8.14
N SER A 482 12.71 -13.05 7.09
CA SER A 482 13.30 -11.71 7.00
C SER A 482 12.23 -10.62 7.04
N TYR A 483 11.14 -10.79 6.29
CA TYR A 483 10.01 -9.86 6.32
C TYR A 483 9.40 -9.75 7.71
N ALA A 484 9.05 -10.88 8.35
CA ALA A 484 8.47 -10.90 9.68
C ALA A 484 9.39 -10.23 10.72
N ALA A 485 10.70 -10.33 10.54
CA ALA A 485 11.68 -9.71 11.40
C ALA A 485 11.69 -8.17 11.34
N MET A 486 10.95 -7.54 10.42
CA MET A 486 10.79 -6.08 10.30
C MET A 486 9.60 -5.54 11.10
N HIS A 487 8.70 -6.42 11.56
CA HIS A 487 7.42 -6.04 12.16
C HIS A 487 7.47 -6.17 13.69
N ASP A 488 7.22 -5.05 14.37
CA ASP A 488 6.93 -4.99 15.81
C ASP A 488 5.77 -4.01 16.05
N PHE A 489 4.62 -4.29 15.42
CA PHE A 489 3.41 -3.45 15.44
C PHE A 489 3.60 -1.99 14.97
N ASN A 490 4.68 -1.74 14.23
CA ASN A 490 5.18 -0.42 13.83
C ASN A 490 4.68 0.04 12.44
N LEU A 491 3.98 -0.83 11.71
CA LEU A 491 3.48 -0.59 10.35
C LEU A 491 1.97 -0.85 10.24
N PRO A 492 1.12 -0.03 10.89
CA PRO A 492 -0.32 -0.27 10.92
C PRO A 492 -0.98 -0.23 9.55
N ILE A 493 -0.43 0.52 8.60
CA ILE A 493 -0.97 0.62 7.23
C ILE A 493 -0.57 -0.59 6.38
N GLY A 494 0.27 -1.48 6.92
CA GLY A 494 0.77 -2.68 6.27
C GLY A 494 2.00 -2.44 5.39
N GLY A 495 2.58 -3.55 4.94
CA GLY A 495 3.69 -3.57 3.99
C GLY A 495 3.68 -4.90 3.24
N PRO A 496 3.15 -5.00 2.02
CA PRO A 496 2.98 -6.29 1.36
C PRO A 496 4.29 -6.99 1.06
N LEU A 497 4.28 -8.31 1.18
CA LEU A 497 5.30 -9.22 0.69
C LEU A 497 4.73 -9.98 -0.51
N ASP A 498 5.25 -9.72 -1.71
CA ASP A 498 4.84 -10.41 -2.93
C ASP A 498 5.70 -11.67 -3.11
N LEU A 499 5.06 -12.84 -3.10
CA LEU A 499 5.73 -14.13 -3.26
C LEU A 499 5.30 -14.82 -4.55
N ARG A 500 6.26 -15.40 -5.27
CA ARG A 500 6.00 -16.18 -6.48
C ARG A 500 6.35 -17.64 -6.27
N LEU A 501 5.36 -18.50 -6.48
CA LEU A 501 5.52 -19.95 -6.42
C LEU A 501 5.57 -20.54 -7.83
N ASN A 502 6.41 -21.55 -8.02
CA ASN A 502 6.36 -22.36 -9.23
C ASN A 502 5.11 -23.28 -9.16
N ARG A 503 4.49 -23.53 -10.32
CA ARG A 503 3.33 -24.42 -10.44
C ARG A 503 3.75 -25.88 -10.54
#